data_AF-A0A2T3WBI4-F1
#
_entry.id   AF-A0A2T3WBI4-F1
#
_cell.length_a   1.000
_cell.length_b   1.000
_cell.length_c   1.000
_cell.angle_alpha   90.00
_cell.angle_beta   90.00
_cell.angle_gamma   90.00
#
_symmetry.space_group_name_H-M   'P 1'
#
loop_
_entity.id
_entity.type
_entity.pdbx_description
1 polymer ?
#
loop_
_entity_poly.entity_id
_entity_poly.type
_entity_poly.pdbx_seq_one_letter_code
_entity_poly.pdbx_strand_id
1 'polypeptide(L)'
;MARVTVREACEARGLSVYQVAMSGYAQGTLDPGTVYRLARGDTSRIDLGTLATVAGILHTLTGQPVGVGELLALEVGEENMRTP
;
A
#
# COMPACT_ATOMS: atom_id res chain seq x y z
N MET A 1 -12.44 8.14 6.22
CA MET A 1 -12.30 6.68 5.98
C MET A 1 -10.84 6.39 5.62
N ALA A 2 -10.27 5.20 5.87
CA ALA A 2 -8.89 4.91 5.47
C ALA A 2 -8.88 4.27 4.07
N ARG A 3 -7.99 4.72 3.18
CA ARG A 3 -7.77 4.15 1.84
C ARG A 3 -6.36 3.56 1.72
N VAL A 4 -6.21 2.49 0.95
CA VAL A 4 -4.90 1.87 0.65
C VAL A 4 -4.21 2.63 -0.48
N THR A 5 -2.93 2.94 -0.32
CA THR A 5 -2.13 3.76 -1.24
C THR A 5 -0.82 3.08 -1.67
N VAL A 6 -0.88 1.77 -1.97
CA VAL A 6 0.31 1.00 -2.34
C VAL A 6 0.97 1.52 -3.62
N ARG A 7 0.18 1.97 -4.59
CA ARG A 7 0.71 2.51 -5.85
C ARG A 7 1.53 3.76 -5.60
N GLU A 8 0.97 4.71 -4.88
CA GLU A 8 1.60 5.98 -4.54
C GLU A 8 2.86 5.74 -3.70
N ALA A 9 2.82 4.79 -2.76
CA ALA A 9 3.98 4.42 -1.96
C ALA A 9 5.13 3.84 -2.81
N CYS A 10 4.81 3.08 -3.86
CA CYS A 10 5.81 2.58 -4.82
C CYS A 10 6.39 3.73 -5.65
N GLU A 11 5.53 4.56 -6.23
CA GLU A 11 5.91 5.67 -7.10
C GLU A 11 6.79 6.70 -6.36
N ALA A 12 6.45 7.04 -5.12
CA ALA A 12 7.24 7.92 -4.25
C ALA A 12 8.66 7.39 -3.98
N ARG A 13 8.90 6.10 -4.22
CA ARG A 13 10.18 5.41 -4.00
C ARG A 13 10.86 4.99 -5.31
N GLY A 14 10.33 5.43 -6.46
CA GLY A 14 10.87 5.06 -7.77
C GLY A 14 10.71 3.58 -8.12
N LEU A 15 9.75 2.89 -7.50
CA LEU A 15 9.45 1.49 -7.77
C LEU A 15 8.18 1.36 -8.62
N SER A 16 8.17 0.38 -9.52
CA SER A 16 6.95 -0.11 -10.12
C SER A 16 6.23 -1.09 -9.20
N VAL A 17 4.90 -1.11 -9.27
CA VAL A 17 4.08 -2.12 -8.56
C VAL A 17 4.47 -3.55 -8.98
N TYR A 18 4.89 -3.73 -10.25
CA TYR A 18 5.38 -5.00 -10.77
C TYR A 18 6.61 -5.52 -10.01
N GLN A 19 7.61 -4.66 -9.73
CA GLN A 19 8.82 -5.05 -9.00
C GLN A 19 8.47 -5.56 -7.59
N VAL A 20 7.54 -4.89 -6.90
CA VAL A 20 7.06 -5.30 -5.58
C VAL A 20 6.34 -6.65 -5.66
N ALA A 21 5.44 -6.81 -6.64
CA ALA A 21 4.70 -8.05 -6.86
C ALA A 21 5.63 -9.24 -7.12
N MET A 22 6.64 -9.06 -7.99
CA MET A 22 7.57 -10.13 -8.31
C MET A 22 8.53 -10.42 -7.17
N SER A 23 8.94 -9.42 -6.39
CA SER A 23 9.77 -9.65 -5.20
C SER A 23 9.03 -10.50 -4.16
N GLY A 24 7.76 -10.19 -3.89
CA GLY A 24 6.94 -10.99 -2.97
C GLY A 24 6.68 -12.41 -3.49
N TYR A 25 6.40 -12.54 -4.79
CA TYR A 25 6.16 -13.84 -5.41
C TYR A 25 7.40 -14.73 -5.39
N ALA A 26 8.58 -14.18 -5.72
CA ALA A 26 9.85 -14.91 -5.70
C ALA A 26 10.23 -15.41 -4.30
N GLN A 27 9.78 -14.72 -3.24
CA GLN A 27 9.99 -15.10 -1.84
C GLN A 27 8.87 -16.01 -1.30
N GLY A 28 7.82 -16.28 -2.08
CA GLY A 28 6.65 -17.05 -1.64
C GLY A 28 5.80 -16.35 -0.57
N THR A 29 5.92 -15.03 -0.43
CA THR A 29 5.26 -14.26 0.63
C THR A 29 3.98 -13.57 0.17
N LEU A 30 3.85 -13.25 -1.11
CA LEU A 30 2.66 -12.60 -1.65
C LEU A 30 2.35 -13.01 -3.10
N ASP A 31 1.07 -13.21 -3.38
CA ASP A 31 0.58 -13.38 -4.75
C ASP A 31 0.55 -12.03 -5.51
N PRO A 32 0.99 -11.98 -6.79
CA PRO A 32 0.99 -10.75 -7.57
C PRO A 32 -0.39 -10.09 -7.70
N GLY A 33 -1.46 -10.89 -7.84
CA GLY A 33 -2.83 -10.40 -7.94
C GLY A 33 -3.27 -9.65 -6.68
N THR A 34 -2.77 -10.07 -5.51
CA THR A 34 -3.00 -9.34 -4.26
C THR A 34 -2.33 -7.97 -4.28
N VAL A 35 -1.05 -7.87 -4.71
CA VAL A 35 -0.38 -6.56 -4.85
C VAL A 35 -1.13 -5.65 -5.80
N TYR A 36 -1.58 -6.16 -6.95
CA TYR A 36 -2.32 -5.34 -7.93
C TYR A 36 -3.69 -4.88 -7.42
N ARG A 37 -4.41 -5.69 -6.64
CA ARG A 37 -5.67 -5.25 -6.01
C ARG A 37 -5.41 -4.11 -5.01
N LEU A 38 -4.40 -4.26 -4.15
CA LEU A 38 -4.02 -3.22 -3.19
C LEU A 38 -3.61 -1.92 -3.90
N ALA A 39 -2.84 -2.02 -4.99
CA ALA A 39 -2.41 -0.88 -5.79
C ALA A 39 -3.54 -0.20 -6.59
N ARG A 40 -4.75 -0.78 -6.63
CA ARG A 40 -5.96 -0.15 -7.18
C ARG A 40 -6.83 0.47 -6.09
N GLY A 41 -6.49 0.30 -4.81
CA GLY A 41 -7.34 0.70 -3.68
C GLY A 41 -8.61 -0.14 -3.53
N ASP A 42 -8.75 -1.24 -4.28
CA ASP A 42 -9.94 -2.09 -4.29
C ASP A 42 -9.90 -3.09 -3.12
N THR A 43 -10.21 -2.59 -1.92
CA THR A 43 -10.30 -3.41 -0.71
C THR A 43 -11.52 -3.06 0.12
N SER A 44 -12.52 -3.95 0.13
CA SER A 44 -13.67 -3.86 1.05
C SER A 44 -13.27 -4.04 2.52
N ARG A 45 -12.12 -4.68 2.78
CA ARG A 45 -11.50 -4.81 4.10
C ARG A 45 -9.98 -4.72 3.98
N ILE A 46 -9.38 -3.84 4.76
CA ILE A 46 -7.94 -3.67 4.81
C ILE A 46 -7.35 -4.76 5.70
N ASP A 47 -6.57 -5.67 5.11
CA ASP A 47 -5.77 -6.63 5.87
C ASP A 47 -4.39 -6.03 6.19
N LEU A 48 -4.20 -5.66 7.46
CA LEU A 48 -2.95 -5.09 7.95
C LEU A 48 -1.77 -6.07 7.88
N GLY A 49 -2.02 -7.38 7.93
CA GLY A 49 -0.97 -8.40 7.80
C GLY A 49 -0.39 -8.40 6.38
N THR A 50 -1.26 -8.45 5.37
CA THR A 50 -0.86 -8.30 3.97
C THR A 50 -0.14 -6.97 3.71
N LEU A 51 -0.62 -5.86 4.29
CA LEU A 51 0.06 -4.57 4.15
C LEU A 51 1.44 -4.54 4.83
N ALA A 52 1.60 -5.21 5.97
CA ALA A 52 2.90 -5.33 6.63
C ALA A 52 3.90 -6.09 5.76
N THR A 53 3.46 -7.14 5.07
CA THR A 53 4.31 -7.87 4.10
C THR A 53 4.72 -6.97 2.94
N VAL A 54 3.79 -6.19 2.37
CA VAL A 54 4.11 -5.22 1.30
C VAL A 54 5.10 -4.16 1.79
N ALA A 55 4.92 -3.64 3.00
CA ALA A 55 5.84 -2.69 3.62
C ALA A 55 7.24 -3.28 3.80
N GLY A 56 7.34 -4.55 4.23
CA GLY A 56 8.61 -5.27 4.32
C GLY A 56 9.30 -5.47 2.97
N ILE A 57 8.54 -5.76 1.91
CA ILE A 57 9.09 -5.85 0.55
C ILE A 57 9.61 -4.48 0.09
N LEU A 58 8.84 -3.40 0.28
CA LEU A 58 9.28 -2.05 -0.05
C LEU A 58 10.53 -1.66 0.73
N HIS A 59 10.58 -1.99 2.02
CA HIS A 59 11.77 -1.78 2.84
C HIS A 59 12.99 -2.49 2.24
N THR A 60 12.83 -3.75 1.87
CA THR A 60 13.91 -4.57 1.29
C THR A 60 14.41 -4.00 -0.04
N LEU A 61 13.49 -3.60 -0.93
CA LEU A 61 13.84 -3.10 -2.27
C LEU A 61 14.46 -1.70 -2.25
N THR A 62 14.13 -0.88 -1.25
CA THR A 62 14.57 0.52 -1.17
C THR A 62 15.66 0.78 -0.14
N GLY A 63 15.87 -0.15 0.80
CA GLY A 63 16.71 0.04 1.98
C GLY A 63 16.17 1.07 2.97
N GLN A 64 14.99 1.65 2.74
CA GLN A 64 14.37 2.65 3.62
C GLN A 64 13.34 1.98 4.53
N PRO A 65 13.25 2.27 5.83
CA PRO A 65 12.16 1.78 6.67
C PRO A 65 10.80 2.15 6.07
N VAL A 66 9.88 1.19 5.98
CA VAL A 66 8.51 1.44 5.51
C VAL A 66 7.53 0.81 6.51
N GLY A 67 6.62 1.63 7.03
CA GLY A 67 5.55 1.20 7.91
C GLY A 67 4.21 1.02 7.20
N VAL A 68 3.31 0.23 7.78
CA VAL A 68 1.94 0.04 7.27
C VAL A 68 1.18 1.37 7.11
N GLY A 69 1.40 2.33 8.01
CA GLY A 69 0.77 3.65 7.95
C GLY A 69 1.13 4.45 6.70
N GLU A 70 2.26 4.18 6.07
CA GLU A 70 2.67 4.85 4.82
C GLU A 70 1.99 4.24 3.58
N LEU A 71 1.33 3.10 3.74
CA LEU A 71 0.50 2.46 2.72
C LEU A 71 -0.99 2.81 2.89
N LEU A 72 -1.29 3.72 3.81
CA LEU A 72 -2.64 4.15 4.14
C LEU A 72 -2.73 5.66 4.06
N ALA A 73 -3.85 6.16 3.54
CA ALA A 73 -4.21 7.56 3.62
C ALA A 73 -5.57 7.72 4.30
N LEU A 74 -5.72 8.78 5.09
CA LEU A 74 -7.01 9.17 5.63
C LEU A 74 -7.76 10.00 4.59
N GLU A 75 -8.94 9.53 4.21
CA GLU A 75 -9.95 10.35 3.58
C GLU A 75 -10.58 11.22 4.67
N VAL A 76 -10.22 12.50 4.66
CA VAL A 76 -10.97 13.52 5.39
C VAL A 76 -12.28 13.68 4.66
N GLY A 77 -13.37 13.21 5.27
CA GLY A 77 -14.70 13.55 4.78
C GLY A 77 -14.85 15.06 4.91
N GLU A 78 -15.31 15.73 3.85
CA GLU A 78 -15.77 17.11 3.94
C GLU A 78 -16.99 17.15 4.87
N GLU A 79 -16.74 17.22 6.18
CA GLU A 79 -17.77 17.60 7.15
C GLU A 79 -18.07 19.07 6.88
N ASN A 80 -19.17 19.30 6.16
CA ASN A 80 -19.74 20.60 5.85
C ASN A 80 -19.52 21.59 7.00
N MET A 81 -18.53 22.46 6.83
CA MET A 81 -18.41 23.69 7.60
C MET A 81 -19.55 24.60 7.13
N ARG A 82 -20.78 24.29 7.57
CA ARG A 82 -21.85 25.29 7.64
C ARG A 82 -21.41 26.29 8.70
N THR A 83 -20.76 27.35 8.23
CA THR A 83 -20.64 28.58 9.00
C THR A 83 -22.03 29.08 9.42
N PRO A 84 -22.19 29.55 10.67
CA PRO A 84 -23.44 30.06 11.20
C PRO A 84 -23.92 31.34 10.50
#